data_AF-A0A2G9UCU2-F1
#
_entry.id   AF-A0A2G9UCU2-F1
#
_cell.length_a   1.000
_cell.length_b   1.000
_cell.length_c   1.000
_cell.angle_alpha   90.00
_cell.angle_beta   90.00
_cell.angle_gamma   90.00
#
_symmetry.space_group_name_H-M   'P 1'
#
loop_
_entity.id
_entity.type
_entity.pdbx_description
1 polymer ?
#
loop_
_entity_poly.entity_id
_entity_poly.type
_entity_poly.pdbx_seq_one_letter_code
_entity_poly.pdbx_strand_id
1 'polypeptide(L)' 'METHEIGHALGFWHTHARYDRDDFITVLKRNIDPNRRENFVKKSRKTNNNYNLTYDYGTMHYGAKT' A
#
# COMPACT_ATOMS: atom_id res chain seq x y z
N MET A 1 -4.95 12.97 -5.80
CA MET A 1 -5.52 12.19 -6.92
C MET A 1 -4.57 12.24 -8.10
N GLU A 2 -4.25 13.41 -8.66
CA GLU A 2 -3.35 13.48 -9.84
C GLU A 2 -1.95 12.91 -9.58
N THR A 3 -1.34 13.23 -8.43
CA THR A 3 -0.04 12.65 -8.04
C THR A 3 -0.08 11.14 -7.79
N HIS A 4 -1.24 10.58 -7.42
CA HIS A 4 -1.43 9.16 -7.14
C HIS A 4 -1.38 8.36 -8.45
N GLU A 5 -2.13 8.82 -9.46
CA GLU A 5 -2.18 8.17 -10.76
C GLU A 5 -0.86 8.33 -11.53
N ILE A 6 -0.20 9.48 -11.42
CA ILE A 6 1.16 9.66 -11.95
C ILE A 6 2.13 8.68 -11.26
N GLY A 7 2.01 8.48 -9.95
CA GLY A 7 2.78 7.47 -9.22
C GLY A 7 2.57 6.07 -9.78
N HIS A 8 1.32 5.68 -10.04
CA HIS A 8 1.00 4.40 -10.70
C HIS A 8 1.57 4.30 -12.12
N ALA A 9 1.49 5.35 -12.93
CA ALA A 9 2.06 5.38 -14.27
C ALA A 9 3.60 5.20 -14.26
N LEU A 10 4.27 5.69 -13.22
CA LEU A 10 5.70 5.49 -12.99
C LEU A 10 6.05 4.12 -12.37
N GLY A 11 5.05 3.29 -12.09
CA GLY A 11 5.24 1.93 -11.56
C GLY A 11 5.22 1.83 -10.04
N PHE A 12 4.80 2.87 -9.32
CA PHE A 12 4.63 2.79 -7.87
C PHE A 12 3.35 2.04 -7.49
N TRP A 13 3.50 1.15 -6.52
CA TRP A 13 2.38 0.47 -5.86
C TRP A 13 1.92 1.28 -4.65
N HIS A 14 0.73 0.97 -4.14
CA HIS A 14 0.26 1.56 -2.89
C HIS A 14 1.21 1.24 -1.74
N THR A 15 1.46 2.21 -0.86
CA THR A 15 2.42 2.04 0.24
C THR A 15 1.96 0.95 1.22
N HIS A 16 0.65 0.80 1.44
CA HIS A 16 0.08 -0.29 2.24
C HIS A 16 0.21 -1.68 1.59
N ALA A 17 0.73 -1.76 0.36
CA ALA A 17 1.06 -3.02 -0.29
C ALA A 17 2.55 -3.39 -0.12
N ARG A 18 3.38 -2.56 0.54
CA ARG A 18 4.78 -2.91 0.83
C ARG A 18 4.91 -4.23 1.58
N TYR A 19 6.02 -4.93 1.36
CA TYR A 19 6.29 -6.21 2.01
C TYR A 19 6.46 -6.08 3.54
N ASP A 20 6.92 -4.93 4.02
CA ASP A 20 7.22 -4.59 5.41
C ASP A 20 6.12 -3.75 6.08
N ARG A 21 4.96 -3.56 5.45
CA ARG A 21 3.90 -2.68 6.00
C ARG A 21 3.47 -3.05 7.43
N ASP A 22 3.57 -4.34 7.79
CA ASP A 22 3.01 -4.84 9.05
C ASP A 22 3.86 -4.39 10.26
N ASP A 23 5.05 -3.81 10.00
CA ASP A 23 5.88 -3.12 11.00
C ASP A 23 5.36 -1.69 11.30
N PHE A 24 4.44 -1.17 10.48
CA PHE A 24 3.96 0.22 10.52
C PHE A 24 2.45 0.33 10.71
N ILE A 25 1.67 -0.56 10.08
CA ILE A 25 0.21 -0.55 10.12
C ILE A 25 -0.37 -1.93 10.40
N THR A 26 -1.57 -1.96 10.98
CA THR A 26 -2.38 -3.17 11.09
C THR A 26 -3.56 -3.09 10.13
N VAL A 27 -3.67 -4.05 9.21
CA VAL A 27 -4.83 -4.19 8.34
C VAL A 27 -5.90 -5.05 9.03
N LEU A 28 -7.00 -4.43 9.45
CA LEU A 28 -8.14 -5.10 10.07
C LEU A 28 -8.95 -5.90 9.03
N LYS A 29 -8.49 -7.11 8.68
CA LYS A 29 -9.08 -7.95 7.62
C LYS A 29 -10.58 -8.21 7.76
N ARG A 30 -11.09 -8.24 8.99
CA ARG A 30 -12.54 -8.38 9.29
C ARG A 30 -13.39 -7.22 8.77
N ASN A 31 -12.79 -6.04 8.59
CA ASN A 31 -13.48 -4.83 8.12
C ASN A 31 -13.31 -4.62 6.61
N ILE A 32 -12.63 -5.53 5.90
CA ILE A 32 -12.44 -5.44 4.46
C ILE A 32 -13.61 -6.12 3.76
N ASP A 33 -14.26 -5.40 2.85
CA ASP A 33 -15.20 -5.95 1.87
C ASP A 33 -14.57 -7.19 1.21
N PRO A 34 -15.21 -8.38 1.28
CA PRO A 34 -14.67 -9.61 0.69
C PRO A 34 -14.21 -9.45 -0.76
N ASN A 35 -14.90 -8.64 -1.55
CA ASN A 35 -14.60 -8.39 -2.97
C ASN A 35 -13.38 -7.49 -3.18
N ARG A 36 -12.89 -6.83 -2.12
CA ARG A 36 -11.75 -5.91 -2.16
C ARG A 36 -10.51 -6.44 -1.44
N ARG A 37 -10.55 -7.67 -0.92
CA ARG A 37 -9.42 -8.26 -0.16
C ARG A 37 -8.12 -8.30 -0.93
N GLU A 38 -8.18 -8.50 -2.25
CA GLU A 38 -6.99 -8.52 -3.10
C GLU A 38 -6.21 -7.19 -3.10
N ASN A 39 -6.91 -6.06 -2.92
CA ASN A 39 -6.28 -4.73 -2.86
C ASN A 39 -5.40 -4.53 -1.61
N PHE A 40 -5.47 -5.45 -0.65
CA PHE A 40 -4.69 -5.42 0.59
C PHE A 40 -3.64 -6.54 0.63
N VAL A 41 -3.37 -7.21 -0.48
CA VAL A 41 -2.30 -8.21 -0.58
C VAL A 41 -0.94 -7.50 -0.57
N LYS A 42 -0.01 -7.99 0.26
CA LYS A 42 1.37 -7.50 0.24
C LYS A 42 2.07 -7.91 -1.04
N LYS A 43 2.84 -7.00 -1.62
CA LYS A 43 3.85 -7.32 -2.62
C LYS A 43 5.01 -8.04 -1.93
N SER A 44 5.73 -8.85 -2.71
CA SER A 44 6.96 -9.51 -2.26
C SER A 44 8.16 -8.58 -2.39
N ARG A 45 9.26 -8.87 -1.68
CA ARG A 45 10.55 -8.17 -1.86
C ARG A 45 11.08 -8.21 -3.31
N LYS A 46 10.68 -9.21 -4.11
CA LYS A 46 11.07 -9.32 -5.53
C LYS A 46 10.29 -8.35 -6.43
N THR A 47 9.06 -8.05 -6.05
CA THR A 47 8.10 -7.25 -6.85
C THR A 47 7.93 -5.83 -6.34
N ASN A 48 8.52 -5.51 -5.20
CA ASN A 48 8.45 -4.22 -4.54
C ASN A 48 9.76 -3.97 -3.81
N ASN A 49 10.50 -2.96 -4.29
CA ASN A 49 11.69 -2.43 -3.64
C ASN A 49 11.29 -1.17 -2.88
N ASN A 50 11.71 -1.05 -1.62
CA ASN A 50 11.43 0.14 -0.81
C ASN A 50 12.46 1.26 -1.04
N TYR A 51 13.47 1.04 -1.88
CA TYR A 51 14.53 2.01 -2.24
C TYR A 51 15.25 2.60 -1.02
N ASN A 52 15.32 1.84 0.07
CA ASN A 52 15.84 2.27 1.36
C ASN A 52 15.12 3.50 1.96
N LEU A 53 13.88 3.75 1.52
CA LEU A 53 13.01 4.80 2.05
C LEU A 53 12.16 4.28 3.21
N THR A 54 11.93 5.15 4.19
CA THR A 54 11.02 4.91 5.30
C THR A 54 9.58 4.77 4.81
N TYR A 55 8.68 4.30 5.69
CA TYR A 55 7.27 4.12 5.34
C TYR A 55 6.55 5.47 5.26
N ASP A 56 5.92 5.75 4.11
CA ASP A 56 5.18 6.99 3.85
C ASP A 56 3.66 6.78 3.96
N TYR A 57 3.01 7.57 4.81
CA TYR A 57 1.55 7.59 4.96
C TYR A 57 0.85 8.56 4.00
N GLY A 58 1.61 9.18 3.10
CA GLY A 58 1.16 10.18 2.14
C GLY A 58 0.48 9.60 0.90
N THR A 59 0.83 10.13 -0.27
CA THR A 59 0.00 10.13 -1.48
C THR A 59 -0.32 8.76 -2.06
N MET A 60 0.52 7.74 -1.81
CA MET A 60 0.30 6.37 -2.28
C MET A 60 -0.32 5.45 -1.21
N HIS A 61 -0.62 5.96 -0.02
CA HIS A 61 -1.22 5.19 1.06
C HIS A 61 -2.75 5.30 1.03
N TYR A 62 -3.46 4.18 1.19
CA TYR A 62 -4.91 4.24 1.41
C TYR A 62 -5.24 4.93 2.73
N GLY A 63 -6.18 5.88 2.69
CA GLY A 63 -6.69 6.51 3.91
C GLY A 63 -7.41 5.51 4.81
N ALA A 64 -7.31 5.72 6.12
CA ALA A 64 -8.13 5.00 7.07
C ALA A 64 -9.58 5.46 6.96
N LYS A 65 -10.52 4.50 7.00
CA LYS A 65 -11.93 4.79 7.24
C LYS A 65 -12.21 4.61 8.73
N THR A 66 -12.68 5.67 9.36
CA THR A 66 -13.19 5.70 10.75
C THR A 66 -14.61 5.18 10.80
#